data_AF-A0AAE1KTI2-F1
#
_entry.id   AF-A0AAE1KTI2-F1
#
_cell.length_a   1.000
_cell.length_b   1.000
_cell.length_c   1.000
_cell.angle_alpha   90.00
_cell.angle_beta   90.00
_cell.angle_gamma   90.00
#
_symmetry.space_group_name_H-M   'P 1'
#
loop_
_entity.id
_entity.type
_entity.pdbx_description
1 polymer ?
#
loop_
_entity_poly.entity_id
_entity_poly.type
_entity_poly.pdbx_seq_one_letter_code
_entity_poly.pdbx_strand_id
1 'polypeptide(L)'
;MPLVHALTRQRDAWPPRQRRHLSAIAEFNCTLTHLPGKINPVADALCRIKINAVQLGLDYNHLAKEQQQDPETTAVRTAITALQWKEVPLGDSNISILCDVSTGRPHPWIPSSLRRHVFNLIHGLSHPSRRATT
;
A
#
# COMPACT_ATOMS: atom_id res chain seq x y z
N MET A 1 12.97 6.15 -20.72
CA MET A 1 12.59 6.56 -22.09
C MET A 1 11.09 6.33 -22.29
N PRO A 2 10.37 7.20 -23.05
CA PRO A 2 8.93 7.10 -23.23
C PRO A 2 8.51 5.95 -24.17
N LEU A 3 7.43 5.24 -23.82
CA LEU A 3 6.90 4.08 -24.57
C LEU A 3 6.49 4.41 -26.01
N VAL A 4 6.07 5.65 -26.29
CA VAL A 4 5.58 6.12 -27.60
C VAL A 4 6.61 5.92 -28.72
N HIS A 5 7.90 5.96 -28.40
CA HIS A 5 8.99 5.78 -29.37
C HIS A 5 9.61 4.37 -29.33
N ALA A 6 9.07 3.45 -28.53
CA ALA A 6 9.71 2.17 -28.27
C ALA A 6 9.69 1.21 -29.47
N LEU A 7 8.62 1.25 -30.29
CA LEU A 7 8.45 0.35 -31.44
C LEU A 7 9.11 0.87 -32.73
N THR A 8 9.32 2.18 -32.86
CA THR A 8 9.96 2.80 -34.03
C THR A 8 11.48 2.86 -33.91
N ARG A 9 12.02 2.51 -32.75
CA ARG A 9 13.44 2.63 -32.46
C ARG A 9 14.22 1.39 -32.88
N GLN A 10 15.25 1.59 -33.69
CA GLN A 10 16.09 0.52 -34.23
C GLN A 10 17.32 0.15 -33.39
N ARG A 11 17.69 0.94 -32.37
CA ARG A 11 18.99 0.79 -31.68
C ARG A 11 18.85 0.90 -30.17
N ASP A 12 18.65 -0.25 -29.53
CA ASP A 12 19.14 -0.62 -28.19
C ASP A 12 18.84 -2.10 -27.93
N ALA A 13 19.77 -2.81 -27.29
CA ALA A 13 19.48 -4.12 -26.74
C ALA A 13 18.58 -3.94 -25.50
N TRP A 14 17.27 -4.12 -25.65
CA TRP A 14 16.34 -4.08 -24.54
C TRP A 14 16.63 -5.21 -23.55
N PRO A 15 16.60 -4.96 -22.22
CA PRO A 15 16.59 -6.01 -21.21
C PRO A 15 15.50 -7.06 -21.51
N PRO A 16 15.73 -8.35 -21.17
CA PRO A 16 14.81 -9.44 -21.51
C PRO A 16 13.36 -9.19 -21.12
N ARG A 17 13.12 -8.54 -19.96
CA ARG A 17 11.78 -8.19 -19.49
C ARG A 17 11.10 -7.16 -20.40
N GLN A 18 11.80 -6.09 -20.75
CA GLN A 18 11.27 -5.04 -21.62
C GLN A 18 11.00 -5.57 -23.03
N ARG A 19 11.89 -6.42 -23.57
CA ARG A 19 11.70 -7.05 -24.87
C ARG A 19 10.42 -7.90 -24.93
N ARG A 20 10.15 -8.72 -23.90
CA ARG A 20 8.92 -9.54 -23.83
C ARG A 20 7.66 -8.67 -23.81
N HIS A 21 7.66 -7.60 -23.02
CA HIS A 21 6.52 -6.68 -22.97
C HIS A 21 6.30 -5.95 -24.29
N LEU A 22 7.36 -5.47 -24.94
CA LEU A 22 7.24 -4.81 -26.25
C LEU A 22 6.80 -5.78 -27.35
N SER A 23 7.25 -7.04 -27.31
CA SER A 23 6.77 -8.09 -28.22
C SER A 23 5.26 -8.29 -28.08
N ALA A 24 4.77 -8.44 -26.85
CA ALA A 24 3.34 -8.60 -26.59
C ALA A 24 2.52 -7.37 -27.03
N ILE A 25 3.04 -6.15 -26.83
CA ILE A 25 2.37 -4.93 -27.31
C ILE A 25 2.34 -4.87 -28.84
N ALA A 26 3.42 -5.30 -29.52
CA ALA A 26 3.53 -5.30 -30.97
C ALA A 26 2.61 -6.31 -31.66
N GLU A 27 2.12 -7.33 -30.95
CA GLU A 27 1.08 -8.25 -31.45
C GLU A 27 -0.27 -7.54 -31.64
N PHE A 28 -0.49 -6.41 -30.96
CA PHE A 28 -1.68 -5.59 -31.14
C PHE A 28 -1.43 -4.52 -32.19
N ASN A 29 -2.32 -4.44 -33.18
CA ASN A 29 -2.37 -3.34 -34.15
C ASN A 29 -2.88 -2.06 -33.47
N CYS A 30 -2.01 -1.39 -32.71
CA CYS A 30 -2.36 -0.20 -31.96
C CYS A 30 -1.36 0.94 -32.21
N THR A 31 -1.86 2.18 -32.19
CA THR A 31 -1.03 3.38 -32.28
C THR A 31 -0.74 3.89 -30.87
N LEU A 32 0.54 4.02 -30.53
CA LEU A 32 0.97 4.57 -29.25
C LEU A 32 1.03 6.09 -29.33
N THR A 33 0.29 6.79 -28.46
CA THR A 33 0.30 8.25 -28.38
C THR A 33 0.48 8.71 -26.94
N HIS A 34 1.07 9.89 -26.75
CA HIS A 34 1.18 10.49 -25.42
C HIS A 34 -0.12 11.18 -25.06
N LEU A 35 -0.72 10.79 -23.93
CA LEU A 35 -1.93 11.40 -23.40
C LEU A 35 -1.60 12.13 -22.08
N PRO A 36 -1.66 13.48 -22.04
CA PRO A 36 -1.39 14.22 -20.81
C PRO A 36 -2.44 13.92 -19.73
N GLY A 37 -2.02 13.87 -18.47
CA GLY A 37 -2.90 13.49 -17.35
C GLY A 37 -4.16 14.34 -17.21
N LYS A 38 -4.11 15.64 -17.57
CA LYS A 38 -5.27 16.55 -17.52
C LYS A 38 -6.45 16.08 -18.38
N ILE A 39 -6.18 15.34 -19.47
CA ILE A 39 -7.21 14.80 -20.36
C ILE A 39 -7.42 13.29 -20.19
N ASN A 40 -6.81 12.69 -19.17
CA ASN A 40 -7.00 11.28 -18.81
C ASN A 40 -7.57 11.11 -17.39
N PRO A 41 -8.71 11.77 -17.06
CA PRO A 41 -9.23 11.76 -15.69
C PRO A 41 -9.70 10.37 -15.26
N VAL A 42 -10.17 9.54 -16.17
CA VAL A 42 -10.63 8.17 -15.86
C VAL A 42 -9.46 7.29 -15.47
N ALA A 43 -8.39 7.24 -16.27
CA ALA A 43 -7.22 6.45 -15.88
C ALA A 43 -6.50 7.07 -14.67
N ASP A 44 -6.48 8.40 -14.53
CA ASP A 44 -5.92 9.03 -13.32
C ASP A 44 -6.72 8.64 -12.07
N ALA A 45 -8.06 8.64 -12.12
CA ALA A 45 -8.91 8.20 -11.02
C ALA A 45 -8.76 6.71 -10.70
N LEU A 46 -8.67 5.84 -11.71
CA LEU A 46 -8.51 4.40 -11.52
C LEU A 46 -7.10 4.00 -11.06
N CYS A 47 -6.06 4.69 -11.55
CA CYS A 47 -4.68 4.51 -11.06
C CYS A 47 -4.49 5.10 -9.67
N ARG A 48 -5.23 6.16 -9.34
CA ARG A 48 -5.29 6.76 -8.01
C ARG A 48 -6.50 6.26 -7.24
N ILE A 49 -6.71 4.95 -7.19
CA ILE A 49 -7.48 4.38 -6.09
C ILE A 49 -6.72 4.75 -4.80
N LYS A 50 -7.09 5.89 -4.22
CA LYS A 50 -6.98 6.09 -2.78
C LYS A 50 -7.84 4.95 -2.27
N ILE A 51 -7.19 3.93 -1.72
CA ILE A 51 -7.87 2.94 -0.91
C ILE A 51 -8.56 3.77 0.17
N ASN A 52 -9.83 4.12 -0.05
CA ASN A 52 -10.66 4.75 0.95
C ASN A 52 -10.46 3.90 2.19
N ALA A 53 -10.07 4.54 3.29
CA ALA A 53 -9.65 3.87 4.52
C ALA A 53 -10.58 2.68 4.77
N VAL A 54 -10.12 1.48 4.41
CA VAL A 54 -10.92 0.28 4.62
C VAL A 54 -10.90 0.16 6.13
N GLN A 55 -12.06 0.38 6.76
CA GLN A 55 -12.19 0.06 8.17
C GLN A 55 -11.99 -1.45 8.27
N LEU A 56 -10.78 -1.83 8.67
CA LEU A 56 -10.38 -3.23 8.85
C LEU A 56 -11.18 -3.94 9.95
N GLY A 57 -12.09 -3.24 10.65
CA GLY A 57 -12.78 -3.74 11.82
C GLY A 57 -11.84 -3.94 13.02
N LEU A 58 -10.67 -3.30 13.01
CA LEU A 58 -9.72 -3.33 14.11
C LEU A 58 -10.25 -2.51 15.28
N ASP A 59 -10.32 -3.13 16.47
CA ASP A 59 -10.58 -2.41 17.71
C ASP A 59 -9.29 -1.71 18.17
N TYR A 60 -9.21 -0.42 17.87
CA TYR A 60 -8.10 0.43 18.24
C TYR A 60 -7.94 0.61 19.76
N ASN A 61 -9.02 0.45 20.54
CA ASN A 61 -8.94 0.51 22.00
C ASN A 61 -8.22 -0.74 22.53
N HIS A 62 -8.53 -1.90 21.96
CA HIS A 62 -7.85 -3.14 22.27
C HIS A 62 -6.37 -3.09 21.86
N LEU A 63 -6.07 -2.54 20.67
CA LEU A 63 -4.70 -2.34 20.21
C LEU A 63 -3.89 -1.45 21.16
N ALA A 64 -4.44 -0.32 21.60
CA ALA A 64 -3.77 0.59 22.53
C ALA A 64 -3.45 -0.09 23.88
N LYS A 65 -4.37 -0.91 24.41
CA LYS A 65 -4.15 -1.68 25.63
C LYS A 65 -3.06 -2.73 25.46
N GLU A 66 -3.08 -3.48 24.37
CA GLU A 66 -2.06 -4.50 24.06
C GLU A 66 -0.67 -3.87 23.90
N GLN A 67 -0.57 -2.68 23.28
CA GLN A 67 0.71 -1.97 23.18
C GLN A 67 1.30 -1.58 24.54
N GLN A 68 0.48 -1.31 25.55
CA GLN A 68 0.96 -0.98 26.90
C GLN A 68 1.49 -2.22 27.64
N GLN A 69 0.97 -3.40 27.31
CA GLN A 69 1.32 -4.66 27.98
C GLN A 69 2.42 -5.45 27.27
N ASP A 70 2.62 -5.20 25.98
CA ASP A 70 3.57 -5.93 25.14
C ASP A 70 5.03 -5.53 25.43
N PRO A 71 5.88 -6.45 25.93
CA PRO A 71 7.27 -6.14 26.25
C PRO A 71 8.10 -5.75 25.01
N GLU A 72 7.74 -6.22 23.82
CA GLU A 72 8.41 -5.80 22.58
C GLU A 72 8.19 -4.30 22.30
N THR A 73 7.04 -3.75 22.71
CA THR A 73 6.73 -2.32 22.51
C THR A 73 7.71 -1.42 23.28
N THR A 74 8.13 -1.82 24.48
CA THR A 74 9.14 -1.08 25.25
C THR A 74 10.50 -1.12 24.56
N ALA A 75 10.92 -2.30 24.09
CA ALA A 75 12.19 -2.47 23.38
C ALA A 75 12.26 -1.59 22.13
N VAL A 76 11.18 -1.53 21.37
CA VAL A 76 11.05 -0.73 20.15
C VAL A 76 11.18 0.77 20.41
N ARG A 77 10.65 1.28 21.52
CA ARG A 77 10.81 2.70 21.92
C ARG A 77 12.26 3.08 22.20
N THR A 78 13.03 2.15 22.75
CA THR A 78 14.43 2.38 23.13
C THR A 78 15.43 2.01 22.03
N ALA A 79 14.97 1.35 20.96
CA ALA A 79 15.83 0.87 19.90
C ALA A 79 16.40 2.03 19.08
N ILE A 80 17.73 2.03 18.91
CA ILE A 80 18.41 2.99 18.03
C ILE A 80 18.21 2.53 16.58
N THR A 81 17.24 3.13 15.90
CA THR A 81 16.90 2.84 14.49
C THR A 81 16.56 4.13 13.76
N ALA A 82 16.40 4.07 12.44
CA ALA A 82 15.90 5.20 11.65
C ALA A 82 14.39 5.48 11.84
N LEU A 83 13.69 4.63 12.60
CA LEU A 83 12.25 4.75 12.85
C LEU A 83 11.97 5.87 13.86
N GLN A 84 10.84 6.55 13.68
CA GLN A 84 10.42 7.65 14.55
C GLN A 84 9.12 7.29 15.26
N TRP A 85 9.24 6.69 16.43
CA TRP A 85 8.09 6.27 17.23
C TRP A 85 7.43 7.45 17.96
N LYS A 86 6.13 7.66 17.72
CA LYS A 86 5.32 8.67 18.40
C LYS A 86 3.94 8.12 18.77
N GLU A 87 3.40 8.61 19.87
CA GLU A 87 2.00 8.40 20.24
C GLU A 87 1.11 9.28 19.35
N VAL A 88 0.20 8.66 18.62
CA VAL A 88 -0.74 9.35 17.74
C VAL A 88 -2.15 9.22 18.32
N PRO A 89 -2.85 10.33 18.62
CA PRO A 89 -4.21 10.28 19.15
C PRO A 89 -5.21 9.83 18.07
N LEU A 90 -6.19 9.01 18.44
CA LEU A 90 -7.29 8.62 17.55
C LEU A 90 -8.49 9.56 17.71
N GLY A 91 -8.62 10.50 16.78
CA GLY A 91 -9.76 11.43 16.73
C GLY A 91 -9.92 12.19 18.05
N ASP A 92 -11.16 12.35 18.51
CA ASP A 92 -11.48 13.03 19.78
C ASP A 92 -11.40 12.11 21.01
N SER A 93 -10.93 10.87 20.84
CA SER A 93 -10.79 9.94 21.97
C SER A 93 -9.50 10.21 22.75
N ASN A 94 -9.52 10.01 24.07
CA ASN A 94 -8.33 10.09 24.93
C ASN A 94 -7.35 8.90 24.75
N ILE A 95 -7.37 8.26 23.58
CA ILE A 95 -6.61 7.05 23.29
C ILE A 95 -5.57 7.37 22.23
N SER A 96 -4.32 7.02 22.54
CA SER A 96 -3.19 7.12 21.62
C SER A 96 -2.66 5.74 21.26
N ILE A 97 -2.10 5.62 20.06
CA ILE A 97 -1.44 4.42 19.58
C ILE A 97 -0.02 4.79 19.15
N LEU A 98 0.93 3.94 19.54
CA LEU A 98 2.31 4.04 19.10
C LEU A 98 2.41 3.77 17.60
N CYS A 99 2.92 4.74 16.85
CA CYS A 99 3.12 4.67 15.41
C CYS A 99 4.55 5.08 15.02
N ASP A 100 5.09 4.46 13.97
CA ASP A 100 6.24 5.02 13.26
C ASP A 100 5.74 6.12 12.30
N VAL A 101 6.35 7.30 12.38
CA VAL A 101 6.02 8.45 11.52
C VAL A 101 7.16 8.82 10.56
N SER A 102 8.21 8.00 10.47
CA SER A 102 9.41 8.28 9.67
C SER A 102 9.13 8.56 8.18
N THR A 103 8.06 7.97 7.63
CA THR A 103 7.66 8.09 6.22
C THR A 103 6.64 9.21 5.95
N GLY A 104 6.29 10.00 6.97
CA GLY A 104 5.26 11.04 6.89
C GLY A 104 3.82 10.53 6.93
N ARG A 105 3.60 9.21 6.95
CA ARG A 105 2.30 8.59 7.27
C ARG A 105 2.43 7.74 8.53
N PRO A 106 1.53 7.87 9.51
CA PRO A 106 1.60 7.05 10.71
C PRO A 106 1.40 5.56 10.39
N HIS A 107 2.38 4.74 10.75
CA HIS A 107 2.33 3.28 10.66
C HIS A 107 2.21 2.69 12.08
N PRO A 108 1.05 2.16 12.48
CA PRO A 108 0.85 1.67 13.84
C PRO A 108 1.74 0.46 14.13
N TRP A 109 2.37 0.44 15.31
CA TRP A 109 3.03 -0.74 15.84
C TRP A 109 1.99 -1.80 16.20
N ILE A 110 2.16 -3.03 15.73
CA ILE A 110 1.24 -4.13 16.04
C ILE A 110 1.93 -5.09 17.03
N PRO A 111 1.42 -5.19 18.28
CA PRO A 111 1.87 -6.16 19.27
C PRO A 111 1.81 -7.60 18.76
N SER A 112 2.72 -8.42 19.25
CA SER A 112 2.88 -9.83 18.83
C SER A 112 1.54 -10.61 18.83
N SER A 113 0.73 -10.43 19.87
CA SER A 113 -0.61 -11.02 20.06
C SER A 113 -1.59 -10.71 18.91
N LEU A 114 -1.52 -9.49 18.37
CA LEU A 114 -2.44 -8.98 17.35
C LEU A 114 -1.95 -9.16 15.90
N ARG A 115 -0.66 -9.48 15.70
CA ARG A 115 -0.07 -9.59 14.35
C ARG A 115 -0.83 -10.56 13.45
N ARG A 116 -1.20 -11.74 13.96
CA ARG A 116 -1.92 -12.74 13.15
C ARG A 116 -3.33 -12.29 12.81
N HIS A 117 -4.02 -11.63 13.75
CA HIS A 117 -5.36 -11.11 13.54
C HIS A 117 -5.37 -10.00 12.48
N VAL A 118 -4.48 -9.01 12.61
CA VAL A 118 -4.31 -7.92 11.62
C VAL A 118 -3.95 -8.50 10.25
N PHE A 119 -3.04 -9.47 10.19
CA PHE A 119 -2.69 -10.16 8.94
C PHE A 119 -3.92 -10.80 8.28
N ASN A 120 -4.72 -11.54 9.03
CA ASN A 120 -5.92 -12.20 8.50
C ASN A 120 -6.95 -11.19 7.98
N LEU A 121 -7.13 -10.05 8.65
CA LEU A 121 -8.02 -8.98 8.20
C LEU A 121 -7.55 -8.39 6.86
N ILE A 122 -6.26 -8.04 6.75
CA ILE A 122 -5.69 -7.51 5.50
C ILE A 122 -5.75 -8.56 4.39
N HIS A 123 -5.36 -9.80 4.69
CA HIS A 123 -5.36 -10.90 3.74
C HIS A 123 -6.77 -11.21 3.22
N GLY A 124 -7.77 -11.18 4.11
CA GLY A 124 -9.18 -11.38 3.75
C GLY A 124 -9.71 -10.35 2.76
N LEU A 125 -9.22 -9.11 2.78
CA LEU A 125 -9.59 -8.09 1.78
C LEU A 125 -9.13 -8.46 0.36
N SER A 126 -8.03 -9.20 0.25
CA SER A 126 -7.51 -9.67 -1.05
C SER A 126 -8.27 -10.89 -1.59
N HIS A 127 -9.06 -11.54 -0.74
CA HIS A 127 -9.94 -12.65 -1.08
C HIS A 127 -11.38 -12.33 -0.68
N PRO A 128 -12.08 -11.40 -1.37
CA PRO A 128 -13.50 -11.22 -1.15
C PRO A 128 -14.17 -12.56 -1.46
N SER A 129 -14.58 -13.28 -0.42
CA SER A 129 -15.32 -14.53 -0.59
C SER A 129 -16.49 -14.26 -1.52
N ARG A 130 -16.58 -15.06 -2.59
CA ARG A 130 -17.77 -15.21 -3.44
C ARG A 130 -18.96 -15.36 -2.50
N ARG A 131 -19.72 -14.28 -2.25
CA ARG A 131 -21.08 -14.43 -1.74
C ARG A 131 -21.84 -15.07 -2.88
N ALA A 132 -22.13 -16.36 -2.75
CA ALA A 132 -23.10 -17.02 -3.61
C ALA A 132 -24.41 -16.24 -3.47
N THR A 133 -24.81 -15.57 -4.53
CA THR A 133 -26.16 -15.06 -4.70
C THR A 133 -27.08 -16.26 -4.72
N THR A 134 -27.85 -16.45 -3.65
CA THR A 134 -29.13 -17.16 -3.69
C THR A 134 -30.19 -16.25 -4.25
#